data_AF-A5GPG3-F1
#
_entry.id   AF-A5GPG3-F1
#
_cell.length_a   1.000
_cell.length_b   1.000
_cell.length_c   1.000
_cell.angle_alpha   90.00
_cell.angle_beta   90.00
_cell.angle_gamma   90.00
#
_symmetry.space_group_name_H-M   'P 1'
#
loop_
_entity.id
_entity.type
_entity.pdbx_description
1 polymer ?
#
loop_
_entity_poly.entity_id
_entity_poly.type
_entity_poly.pdbx_seq_one_letter_code
_entity_poly.pdbx_strand_id
1 'polypeptide(L)'
;MPETAPWQALEMQGLVSILLLSHRRAFDCPLLASDRPGTSRRLTAQELFNSSMAVLAHNNAGDPALTYANATALRLWKRPWNEMVGMPSRLTAAQSERKERAASLRQALARDAINTYSGIRVDRCGRQFMIRNARIWTLWDEEGRRCGQAAAFSSWWWL
;
A
#
# COMPACT_ATOMS: atom_id res chain seq x y z
N MET A 1 -24.52 -6.44 16.97
CA MET A 1 -23.10 -6.19 17.29
C MET A 1 -22.59 -5.14 16.31
N PRO A 2 -21.85 -4.10 16.72
CA PRO A 2 -21.29 -3.17 15.75
C PRO A 2 -20.35 -3.94 14.82
N GLU A 3 -20.59 -3.83 13.52
CA GLU A 3 -19.75 -4.43 12.48
C GLU A 3 -18.32 -3.87 12.65
N THR A 4 -17.34 -4.76 12.81
CA THR A 4 -15.95 -4.32 12.93
C THR A 4 -15.53 -3.74 11.59
N ALA A 5 -14.98 -2.52 11.59
CA ALA A 5 -14.52 -1.88 10.36
C ALA A 5 -13.58 -2.81 9.58
N PRO A 6 -13.66 -2.87 8.24
CA PRO A 6 -12.99 -3.91 7.46
C PRO A 6 -11.46 -3.87 7.62
N TRP A 7 -10.86 -2.68 7.78
CA TRP A 7 -9.42 -2.52 8.07
C TRP A 7 -8.99 -2.97 9.46
N GLN A 8 -9.92 -3.30 10.37
CA GLN A 8 -9.65 -3.88 11.68
C GLN A 8 -9.92 -5.39 11.75
N ALA A 9 -10.40 -6.03 10.67
CA ALA A 9 -10.60 -7.47 10.63
C ALA A 9 -9.30 -8.24 10.94
N LEU A 10 -9.40 -9.46 11.48
CA LEU A 10 -8.23 -10.27 11.87
C LEU A 10 -7.27 -10.51 10.69
N GLU A 11 -7.83 -10.76 9.50
CA GLU A 11 -7.04 -10.91 8.27
C GLU A 11 -6.26 -9.63 7.94
N MET A 12 -6.88 -8.45 8.08
CA MET A 12 -6.20 -7.18 7.86
C MET A 12 -5.14 -6.90 8.91
N GLN A 13 -5.38 -7.26 10.18
CA GLN A 13 -4.35 -7.18 11.22
C GLN A 13 -3.12 -8.04 10.89
N GLY A 14 -3.32 -9.25 10.34
CA GLY A 14 -2.25 -10.10 9.83
C GLY A 14 -1.50 -9.46 8.65
N LEU A 15 -2.24 -8.99 7.65
CA LEU A 15 -1.66 -8.31 6.48
C LEU A 15 -0.86 -7.06 6.85
N VAL A 16 -1.36 -6.26 7.79
CA VAL A 16 -0.65 -5.07 8.30
C VAL A 16 0.66 -5.48 8.99
N SER A 17 0.65 -6.58 9.74
CA SER A 17 1.87 -7.08 10.38
C SER A 17 2.91 -7.47 9.32
N ILE A 18 2.50 -8.22 8.29
CA ILE A 18 3.35 -8.57 7.13
C ILE A 18 3.89 -7.32 6.44
N LEU A 19 3.03 -6.34 6.20
CA LEU A 19 3.37 -5.08 5.52
C LEU A 19 4.47 -4.31 6.25
N LEU A 20 4.33 -4.16 7.56
CA LEU A 20 5.26 -3.40 8.39
C LEU A 20 6.59 -4.14 8.62
N LEU A 21 6.54 -5.45 8.89
CA LEU A 21 7.74 -6.28 9.01
C LEU A 21 8.54 -6.31 7.70
N SER A 22 7.84 -6.47 6.57
CA SER A 22 8.47 -6.46 5.24
C SER A 22 9.07 -5.09 4.91
N HIS A 23 8.42 -4.00 5.32
CA HIS A 23 8.95 -2.64 5.15
C HIS A 23 10.24 -2.45 5.95
N ARG A 24 10.25 -2.87 7.23
CA ARG A 24 11.44 -2.80 8.09
C ARG A 24 12.60 -3.59 7.49
N ARG A 25 12.34 -4.80 6.99
CA ARG A 25 13.34 -5.62 6.28
C ARG A 25 13.89 -4.93 5.03
N ALA A 26 13.06 -4.18 4.32
CA ALA A 26 13.42 -3.55 3.06
C ALA A 26 14.22 -2.24 3.20
N PHE A 27 13.98 -1.49 4.29
CA PHE A 27 14.51 -0.12 4.45
C PHE A 27 15.29 0.11 5.74
N ASP A 28 15.49 -0.94 6.55
CA ASP A 28 16.15 -0.89 7.87
C ASP A 28 15.58 0.18 8.81
N CYS A 29 14.32 0.57 8.61
CA CYS A 29 13.61 1.54 9.43
C CYS A 29 12.11 1.22 9.47
N PRO A 30 11.40 1.53 10.56
CA PRO A 30 9.96 1.30 10.64
C PRO A 30 9.17 2.26 9.74
N LEU A 31 8.04 1.81 9.20
CA LEU A 31 7.11 2.67 8.46
C LEU A 31 6.36 3.61 9.40
N LEU A 32 5.96 3.12 10.59
CA LEU A 32 5.24 3.89 11.60
C LEU A 32 6.14 4.11 12.82
N ALA A 33 6.14 5.31 13.39
CA ALA A 33 6.88 5.60 14.62
C ALA A 33 6.40 4.78 15.85
N SER A 34 5.17 4.28 15.78
CA SER A 34 4.50 3.44 16.77
C SER A 34 4.74 1.93 16.58
N ASP A 35 5.45 1.53 15.52
CA ASP A 35 5.86 0.15 15.26
C ASP A 35 6.96 -0.29 16.24
N ARG A 36 6.54 -0.54 17.49
CA ARG A 36 7.37 -0.88 18.64
C ARG A 36 7.01 -2.29 19.14
N PRO A 37 7.97 -3.02 19.75
CA PRO A 37 7.66 -4.29 20.41
C PRO A 37 6.53 -4.12 21.44
N GLY A 38 5.55 -5.03 21.42
CA GLY A 38 4.43 -5.03 22.38
C GLY A 38 3.18 -4.26 21.94
N THR A 39 3.21 -3.52 20.83
CA THR A 39 2.00 -2.88 20.28
C THR A 39 1.02 -3.95 19.77
N SER A 40 -0.25 -3.88 20.18
CA SER A 40 -1.29 -4.80 19.70
C SER A 40 -1.52 -4.66 18.20
N ARG A 41 -1.67 -5.79 17.48
CA ARG A 41 -1.95 -5.80 16.03
C ARG A 41 -3.15 -4.94 15.64
N ARG A 42 -4.18 -4.90 16.49
CA ARG A 42 -5.36 -4.06 16.28
C ARG A 42 -5.03 -2.57 16.33
N LEU A 43 -4.20 -2.15 17.28
CA LEU A 43 -3.76 -0.75 17.39
C LEU A 43 -2.90 -0.37 16.19
N THR A 44 -1.94 -1.22 15.83
CA THR A 44 -1.09 -1.01 14.65
C THR A 44 -1.90 -0.91 13.35
N ALA A 45 -2.92 -1.76 13.16
CA ALA A 45 -3.82 -1.69 12.01
C ALA A 45 -4.60 -0.36 11.98
N GLN A 46 -5.07 0.10 13.14
CA GLN A 46 -5.78 1.36 13.26
C GLN A 46 -4.87 2.57 12.97
N GLU A 47 -3.63 2.54 13.45
CA GLU A 47 -2.63 3.60 13.21
C GLU A 47 -2.20 3.66 11.75
N LEU A 48 -1.93 2.51 11.11
CA LEU A 48 -1.60 2.48 9.67
C LEU A 48 -2.77 3.01 8.84
N PHE A 49 -4.00 2.63 9.21
CA PHE A 49 -5.20 3.09 8.51
C PHE A 49 -5.35 4.62 8.60
N ASN A 50 -5.07 5.21 9.75
CA ASN A 50 -5.20 6.65 10.02
C ASN A 50 -3.97 7.48 9.64
N SER A 51 -2.87 6.86 9.17
CA SER A 51 -1.64 7.58 8.83
C SER A 51 -1.86 8.65 7.76
N SER A 52 -1.13 9.77 7.89
CA SER A 52 -1.11 10.86 6.90
C SER A 52 -0.39 10.48 5.61
N MET A 53 0.40 9.40 5.62
CA MET A 53 0.98 8.80 4.41
C MET A 53 -0.08 7.97 3.70
N ALA A 54 -0.10 7.98 2.38
CA ALA A 54 -0.90 7.04 1.62
C ALA A 54 -0.18 5.68 1.61
N VAL A 55 -0.90 4.61 1.94
CA VAL A 55 -0.37 3.22 1.95
C VAL A 55 -1.33 2.33 1.17
N LEU A 56 -0.79 1.55 0.23
CA LEU A 56 -1.52 0.55 -0.54
C LEU A 56 -0.75 -0.78 -0.56
N ALA A 57 -1.46 -1.89 -0.68
CA ALA A 57 -0.86 -3.19 -0.97
C ALA A 57 -1.67 -3.96 -2.02
N HIS A 58 -1.00 -4.86 -2.74
CA HIS A 58 -1.64 -5.80 -3.65
C HIS A 58 -1.10 -7.21 -3.47
N ASN A 59 -1.88 -8.21 -3.88
CA ASN A 59 -1.48 -9.62 -3.87
C ASN A 59 -0.42 -9.92 -4.95
N ASN A 60 0.04 -11.18 -5.02
CA ASN A 60 1.02 -11.66 -5.99
C ASN A 60 0.37 -12.36 -7.22
N ALA A 61 -0.88 -12.01 -7.56
CA ALA A 61 -1.57 -12.59 -8.71
C ALA A 61 -1.02 -12.07 -10.06
N GLY A 62 -1.35 -12.73 -11.17
CA GLY A 62 -0.91 -12.32 -12.51
C GLY A 62 -1.38 -10.92 -12.94
N ASP A 63 -2.60 -10.53 -12.59
CA ASP A 63 -3.07 -9.12 -12.58
C ASP A 63 -3.33 -8.74 -11.10
N PRO A 64 -2.33 -8.16 -10.40
CA PRO A 64 -2.43 -7.95 -8.96
C PRO A 64 -3.64 -7.10 -8.55
N ALA A 65 -4.44 -7.60 -7.62
CA ALA A 65 -5.55 -6.87 -7.03
C ALA A 65 -5.12 -6.22 -5.71
N LEU A 66 -5.63 -5.02 -5.44
CA LEU A 66 -5.38 -4.33 -4.17
C LEU A 66 -5.95 -5.15 -3.01
N THR A 67 -5.13 -5.41 -2.01
CA THR A 67 -5.51 -6.11 -0.77
C THR A 67 -5.65 -5.15 0.40
N TYR A 68 -5.12 -3.92 0.27
CA TYR A 68 -5.17 -2.90 1.32
C TYR A 68 -5.09 -1.49 0.73
N ALA A 69 -5.82 -0.56 1.33
CA ALA A 69 -5.66 0.88 1.14
C ALA A 69 -6.06 1.64 2.41
N ASN A 70 -5.18 2.50 2.93
CA ASN A 70 -5.49 3.27 4.13
C ASN A 70 -6.37 4.50 3.86
N ALA A 71 -6.84 5.19 4.90
CA ALA A 71 -7.76 6.32 4.77
C ALA A 71 -7.25 7.43 3.84
N THR A 72 -5.94 7.72 3.88
CA THR A 72 -5.32 8.71 3.00
C THR A 72 -5.37 8.27 1.54
N ALA A 73 -5.06 7.01 1.24
CA ALA A 73 -5.21 6.47 -0.11
C ALA A 73 -6.67 6.48 -0.58
N LEU A 74 -7.61 6.02 0.25
CA LEU A 74 -9.05 6.03 -0.10
C LEU A 74 -9.54 7.44 -0.49
N ARG A 75 -9.10 8.46 0.25
CA ARG A 75 -9.41 9.87 -0.03
C ARG A 75 -8.77 10.37 -1.34
N LEU A 76 -7.50 10.06 -1.59
CA LEU A 76 -6.80 10.48 -2.82
C LEU A 76 -7.44 9.88 -4.07
N TRP A 77 -7.81 8.60 -4.03
CA TRP A 77 -8.45 7.94 -5.16
C TRP A 77 -9.97 8.13 -5.23
N LYS A 78 -10.56 8.80 -4.22
CA LYS A 78 -12.01 9.00 -4.07
C LYS A 78 -12.81 7.71 -4.22
N ARG A 79 -12.34 6.67 -3.54
CA ARG A 79 -12.97 5.34 -3.53
C ARG A 79 -13.18 4.88 -2.09
N PRO A 80 -14.38 4.38 -1.75
CA PRO A 80 -14.58 3.69 -0.48
C PRO A 80 -13.81 2.36 -0.47
N TRP A 81 -13.60 1.79 0.72
CA TRP A 81 -12.82 0.56 0.92
C TRP A 81 -13.27 -0.59 -0.01
N ASN A 82 -14.57 -0.85 -0.08
CA ASN A 82 -15.18 -1.94 -0.86
C ASN A 82 -15.04 -1.77 -2.38
N GLU A 83 -14.76 -0.57 -2.88
CA GLU A 83 -14.45 -0.35 -4.29
C GLU A 83 -12.94 -0.35 -4.57
N MET A 84 -12.13 -0.04 -3.56
CA MET A 84 -10.68 0.04 -3.70
C MET A 84 -10.03 -1.34 -3.54
N VAL A 85 -10.36 -2.06 -2.46
CA VAL A 85 -9.84 -3.41 -2.19
C VAL A 85 -10.54 -4.40 -3.12
N GLY A 86 -9.76 -5.22 -3.82
CA GLY A 86 -10.20 -6.09 -4.90
C GLY A 86 -10.01 -5.51 -6.31
N MET A 87 -9.80 -4.20 -6.45
CA MET A 87 -9.56 -3.58 -7.75
C MET A 87 -8.17 -3.95 -8.30
N PRO A 88 -8.03 -4.20 -9.62
CA PRO A 88 -6.72 -4.35 -10.24
C PRO A 88 -5.83 -3.12 -9.97
N SER A 89 -4.66 -3.35 -9.39
CA SER A 89 -3.80 -2.29 -8.87
C SER A 89 -3.30 -1.35 -9.97
N ARG A 90 -3.22 -1.82 -11.22
CA ARG A 90 -2.90 -1.00 -12.40
C ARG A 90 -3.91 0.13 -12.68
N LEU A 91 -5.14 0.02 -12.18
CA LEU A 91 -6.19 1.04 -12.35
C LEU A 91 -6.02 2.25 -11.43
N THR A 92 -5.09 2.19 -10.47
CA THR A 92 -4.71 3.36 -9.65
C THR A 92 -3.87 4.38 -10.43
N ALA A 93 -3.29 3.98 -11.56
CA ALA A 93 -2.45 4.81 -12.40
C ALA A 93 -3.17 5.20 -13.70
N ALA A 94 -2.88 6.42 -14.19
CA ALA A 94 -3.32 6.85 -15.51
C ALA A 94 -2.81 5.88 -16.58
N GLN A 95 -3.53 5.74 -17.70
CA GLN A 95 -3.21 4.74 -18.73
C GLN A 95 -1.78 4.90 -19.28
N SER A 96 -1.34 6.14 -19.48
CA SER A 96 0.03 6.49 -19.89
C SER A 96 1.10 5.99 -18.91
N GLU A 97 0.78 5.99 -17.62
CA GLU A 97 1.72 5.67 -16.53
C GLU A 97 1.81 4.18 -16.22
N ARG A 98 0.91 3.35 -16.76
CA ARG A 98 0.83 1.92 -16.40
C ARG A 98 2.12 1.17 -16.73
N LYS A 99 2.79 1.52 -17.84
CA LYS A 99 4.06 0.90 -18.23
C LYS A 99 5.18 1.22 -17.26
N GLU A 100 5.33 2.49 -16.87
CA GLU A 100 6.34 2.92 -15.91
C GLU A 100 6.09 2.38 -14.50
N ARG A 101 4.82 2.38 -14.06
CA ARG A 101 4.41 1.73 -12.82
C ARG A 101 4.80 0.24 -12.82
N ALA A 102 4.51 -0.49 -13.90
CA ALA A 102 4.87 -1.91 -14.01
C ALA A 102 6.40 -2.13 -14.00
N ALA A 103 7.18 -1.24 -14.62
CA ALA A 103 8.64 -1.29 -14.54
C ALA A 103 9.13 -1.08 -13.10
N SER A 104 8.57 -0.12 -12.37
CA SER A 104 8.92 0.17 -10.98
C SER A 104 8.58 -0.99 -10.04
N LEU A 105 7.42 -1.63 -10.22
CA LEU A 105 7.07 -2.83 -9.47
C LEU A 105 8.03 -4.00 -9.74
N ARG A 106 8.40 -4.24 -11.00
CA ARG A 106 9.39 -5.27 -11.36
C ARG A 106 10.76 -4.98 -10.76
N GLN A 107 11.17 -3.71 -10.74
CA GLN A 107 12.43 -3.31 -10.11
C GLN A 107 12.41 -3.56 -8.60
N ALA A 108 11.31 -3.20 -7.93
CA ALA A 108 11.11 -3.49 -6.51
C ALA A 108 11.06 -5.00 -6.22
N LEU A 109 10.49 -5.80 -7.13
CA LEU A 109 10.46 -7.25 -6.99
C LEU A 109 11.86 -7.88 -7.14
N ALA A 110 12.71 -7.31 -8.00
CA ALA A 110 14.08 -7.78 -8.23
C ALA A 110 15.06 -7.38 -7.12
N ARG A 111 14.83 -6.23 -6.47
CA ARG A 111 15.72 -5.66 -5.44
C ARG A 111 15.13 -5.74 -4.02
N ASP A 112 14.03 -6.46 -3.87
CA ASP A 112 13.12 -6.47 -2.72
C ASP A 112 12.46 -5.12 -2.37
N ALA A 113 13.07 -3.98 -2.71
CA ALA A 113 12.47 -2.65 -2.57
C ALA A 113 13.10 -1.57 -3.45
N ILE A 114 12.38 -0.44 -3.59
CA ILE A 114 12.85 0.85 -4.14
C ILE A 114 12.22 2.01 -3.36
N ASN A 115 12.83 3.20 -3.39
CA ASN A 115 12.37 4.39 -2.65
C ASN A 115 12.35 5.69 -3.47
N THR A 116 12.56 5.62 -4.78
CA THR A 116 12.67 6.79 -5.68
C THR A 116 11.49 6.91 -6.65
N TYR A 117 10.42 6.15 -6.45
CA TYR A 117 9.36 6.07 -7.44
C TYR A 117 8.47 7.32 -7.43
N SER A 118 8.20 7.88 -8.60
CA SER A 118 7.28 9.00 -8.81
C SER A 118 6.43 8.71 -10.03
N GLY A 119 5.25 9.31 -10.13
CA GLY A 119 4.40 9.12 -11.31
C GLY A 119 2.99 9.64 -11.13
N ILE A 120 2.27 9.77 -12.23
CA ILE A 120 0.91 10.29 -12.22
C ILE A 120 -0.07 9.19 -11.79
N ARG A 121 -1.04 9.60 -10.99
CA ARG A 121 -2.17 8.81 -10.51
C ARG A 121 -3.46 9.46 -10.94
N VAL A 122 -4.52 8.67 -10.97
CA VAL A 122 -5.84 9.12 -11.40
C VAL A 122 -6.87 8.68 -10.37
N ASP A 123 -7.70 9.61 -9.91
CA ASP A 123 -8.82 9.32 -9.02
C ASP A 123 -10.01 8.70 -9.78
N ARG A 124 -11.05 8.29 -9.05
CA ARG A 124 -12.28 7.74 -9.64
C ARG A 124 -12.95 8.67 -10.66
N CYS A 125 -12.80 9.99 -10.51
CA CYS A 125 -13.40 11.00 -11.37
C CYS A 125 -12.51 11.36 -12.57
N GLY A 126 -11.35 10.72 -12.73
CA GLY A 126 -10.41 11.04 -13.80
C GLY A 126 -9.46 12.20 -13.47
N ARG A 127 -9.53 12.78 -12.26
CA ARG A 127 -8.62 13.86 -11.86
C ARG A 127 -7.24 13.28 -11.57
N GLN A 128 -6.22 13.92 -12.12
CA GLN A 128 -4.84 13.46 -11.98
C GLN A 128 -4.13 14.13 -10.79
N PHE A 129 -3.21 13.39 -10.19
CA PHE A 129 -2.28 13.91 -9.19
C PHE A 129 -0.92 13.23 -9.34
N MET A 130 0.16 13.97 -9.06
CA MET A 130 1.51 13.42 -9.04
C MET A 130 1.81 12.87 -7.65
N ILE A 131 2.46 11.71 -7.57
CA ILE A 131 3.10 11.21 -6.34
C ILE A 131 4.62 11.32 -6.48
N ARG A 132 5.32 11.55 -5.37
CA ARG A 132 6.78 11.69 -5.35
C ARG A 132 7.41 10.87 -4.22
N ASN A 133 8.61 10.34 -4.50
CA ASN A 133 9.45 9.60 -3.54
C ASN A 133 8.69 8.44 -2.86
N ALA A 134 7.86 7.74 -3.63
CA ALA A 134 7.15 6.57 -3.15
C ALA A 134 8.14 5.43 -2.90
N ARG A 135 7.96 4.78 -1.76
CA ARG A 135 8.58 3.49 -1.43
C ARG A 135 7.71 2.38 -1.97
N ILE A 136 8.33 1.38 -2.58
CA ILE A 136 7.69 0.14 -2.99
C ILE A 136 8.54 -1.00 -2.42
N TRP A 137 7.93 -1.97 -1.77
CA TRP A 137 8.62 -3.13 -1.22
C TRP A 137 7.81 -4.42 -1.39
N THR A 138 8.52 -5.53 -1.44
CA THR A 138 7.95 -6.88 -1.52
C THR A 138 7.43 -7.30 -0.15
N LEU A 139 6.27 -7.95 -0.13
CA LEU A 139 5.66 -8.53 1.06
C LEU A 139 6.06 -10.00 1.20
N TRP A 140 6.48 -10.36 2.41
CA TRP A 140 6.93 -11.69 2.79
C TRP A 140 6.03 -12.25 3.89
N ASP A 141 5.42 -13.42 3.66
CA ASP A 141 4.65 -14.12 4.68
C ASP A 141 5.55 -14.75 5.76
N GLU A 142 4.92 -15.37 6.76
CA GLU A 142 5.62 -15.98 7.90
C GLU A 142 6.54 -17.15 7.48
N GLU A 143 6.22 -17.81 6.37
CA GLU A 143 7.02 -18.88 5.77
C GLU A 143 8.13 -18.36 4.83
N GLY A 144 8.29 -17.04 4.71
CA GLY A 144 9.30 -16.41 3.85
C GLY A 144 8.98 -16.47 2.36
N ARG A 145 7.73 -16.70 1.98
CA ARG A 145 7.25 -16.67 0.59
C ARG A 145 6.77 -15.28 0.22
N ARG A 146 6.93 -14.93 -1.05
CA ARG A 146 6.42 -13.65 -1.60
C ARG A 146 4.90 -13.71 -1.73
N CYS A 147 4.21 -12.83 -1.01
CA CYS A 147 2.74 -12.79 -0.99
C CYS A 147 2.15 -11.51 -1.63
N GLY A 148 2.98 -10.53 -1.98
CA GLY A 148 2.52 -9.31 -2.65
C GLY A 148 3.57 -8.20 -2.70
N GLN A 149 3.13 -6.98 -2.95
CA GLN A 149 3.94 -5.77 -2.78
C GLN A 149 3.09 -4.66 -2.14
N ALA A 150 3.76 -3.75 -1.44
CA ALA A 150 3.14 -2.56 -0.87
C ALA A 150 3.86 -1.30 -1.34
N ALA A 151 3.14 -0.18 -1.30
CA ALA A 151 3.64 1.13 -1.63
C ALA A 151 3.21 2.16 -0.59
N ALA A 152 4.10 3.10 -0.28
CA ALA A 152 3.82 4.22 0.61
C ALA A 152 4.44 5.52 0.11
N PHE A 153 3.71 6.63 0.25
CA PHE A 153 4.19 7.97 -0.08
C PHE A 153 3.51 9.04 0.78
N SER A 154 4.23 10.14 1.02
CA SER A 154 3.76 11.31 1.77
C SER A 154 3.72 12.59 0.94
N SER A 155 4.36 12.61 -0.23
CA SER A 155 4.44 13.78 -1.11
C SER A 155 3.59 13.55 -2.35
N TRP A 156 2.57 14.40 -2.54
CA TRP A 156 1.71 14.42 -3.70
C TRP A 156 1.14 15.83 -3.92
N TRP A 157 0.70 16.12 -5.15
CA TRP A 157 -0.05 17.33 -5.48
C TRP A 157 -1.00 17.06 -6.64
N TRP A 158 -2.15 17.74 -6.63
CA TRP A 158 -3.10 17.69 -7.74
C TRP A 158 -2.53 18.40 -8.97
N LEU A 159 -2.83 17.84 -10.13
CA LEU A 159 -2.57 18.48 -11.43
C LEU A 159 -3.79 19.30 -11.88
#